data_AF-C1MXQ2-F1
#
_entry.id   AF-C1MXQ2-F1
#
_cell.length_a   1.000
_cell.length_b   1.000
_cell.length_c   1.000
_cell.angle_alpha   90.00
_cell.angle_beta   90.00
_cell.angle_gamma   90.00
#
_symmetry.space_group_name_H-M   'P 1'
#
loop_
_entity.id
_entity.type
_entity.pdbx_description
1 polymer ?
#
loop_
_entity_poly.entity_id
_entity_poly.type
_entity_poly.pdbx_seq_one_letter_code
_entity_poly.pdbx_strand_id
1 'polypeptide(L)'
;MQTENDSRYYKNSSVSVMAAVEAAQRGDWRACVDGYQRAFKESGGPASTFTNRYFVVSGFTAPLRDGSCAPLKSDFKLLTTLIDDEDEQPEIRMQAALTKGMLKWDSNDRDGAARYYRKCVDIGDAATETARGRVVLAGVIADARGQPKPDFVSAGTLCDQIKGDATINFNKTTARSTPREGEGAIEREGEREDGSVDWERTRRNATIRLESSGVVVSGRKPASREANRNFRIESKILEEAGLSHDEFDARMDVVSNACFSCGARAAGVERYSQCGGCHLVAYCGKACQKEDWKKRHKAECRPAKSFREGDLVVVAPIRTTHPAGADEEVTVVCGIVAGDVVGGKASVKVNFDTIREFEAGRLRRLPPRAAPPPP
;
A
#
# COMPACT_ATOMS: atom_id res chain seq x y z
N MET A 1 -34.60 10.72 -3.34
CA MET A 1 -34.73 11.66 -2.21
C MET A 1 -34.36 10.90 -0.96
N GLN A 2 -33.37 11.36 -0.19
CA GLN A 2 -33.06 10.79 1.14
C GLN A 2 -34.21 11.11 2.09
N THR A 3 -34.67 10.13 2.86
CA THR A 3 -35.71 10.35 3.87
C THR A 3 -35.14 11.10 5.08
N GLU A 4 -36.00 11.69 5.93
CA GLU A 4 -35.56 12.36 7.15
C GLU A 4 -34.84 11.39 8.11
N ASN A 5 -35.28 10.12 8.14
CA ASN A 5 -34.58 9.04 8.83
C ASN A 5 -33.18 8.80 8.26
N ASP A 6 -33.03 8.87 6.94
CA ASP A 6 -31.72 8.71 6.31
C ASP A 6 -30.76 9.85 6.75
N SER A 7 -31.23 11.09 6.79
CA SER A 7 -30.40 12.22 7.23
C SER A 7 -29.81 12.03 8.65
N ARG A 8 -30.61 11.45 9.57
CA ARG A 8 -30.16 11.17 10.95
C ARG A 8 -29.07 10.10 11.00
N TYR A 9 -29.25 8.98 10.29
CA TYR A 9 -28.23 7.91 10.23
C TYR A 9 -26.93 8.42 9.60
N TYR A 10 -27.02 9.19 8.52
CA TYR A 10 -25.87 9.80 7.88
C TYR A 10 -25.08 10.68 8.84
N LYS A 11 -25.77 11.54 9.60
CA LYS A 11 -25.12 12.46 10.55
C LYS A 11 -24.35 11.69 11.63
N ASN A 12 -24.96 10.68 12.24
CA ASN A 12 -24.31 9.88 13.28
C ASN A 12 -23.09 9.13 12.71
N SER A 13 -23.29 8.41 11.61
CA SER A 13 -22.22 7.68 10.92
C SER A 13 -21.06 8.61 10.55
N SER A 14 -21.34 9.81 10.05
CA SER A 14 -20.31 10.80 9.68
C SER A 14 -19.48 11.28 10.88
N VAL A 15 -20.10 11.49 12.04
CA VAL A 15 -19.38 11.86 13.27
C VAL A 15 -18.43 10.73 13.68
N SER A 16 -18.89 9.48 13.63
CA SER A 16 -18.06 8.31 13.93
C SER A 16 -16.91 8.13 12.92
N VAL A 17 -17.13 8.42 11.63
CA VAL A 17 -16.07 8.42 10.61
C VAL A 17 -15.00 9.47 10.92
N MET A 18 -15.39 10.70 11.27
CA MET A 18 -14.43 11.76 11.60
C MET A 18 -13.57 11.37 12.81
N ALA A 19 -14.19 10.84 13.87
CA ALA A 19 -13.45 10.34 15.04
C ALA A 19 -12.47 9.20 14.69
N ALA A 20 -12.87 8.28 13.81
CA ALA A 20 -12.01 7.19 13.34
C ALA A 20 -10.79 7.70 12.56
N VAL A 21 -11.01 8.70 11.69
CA VAL A 21 -9.96 9.36 10.91
C VAL A 21 -8.97 10.08 11.82
N GLU A 22 -9.46 10.83 12.81
CA GLU A 22 -8.60 11.50 13.79
C GLU A 22 -7.77 10.50 14.60
N ALA A 23 -8.35 9.35 14.97
CA ALA A 23 -7.62 8.27 15.62
C ALA A 23 -6.49 7.72 14.73
N ALA A 24 -6.79 7.47 13.44
CA ALA A 24 -5.79 7.05 12.47
C ALA A 24 -4.65 8.07 12.32
N GLN A 25 -4.95 9.37 12.29
CA GLN A 25 -3.95 10.44 12.22
C GLN A 25 -3.02 10.48 13.44
N ARG A 26 -3.49 10.03 14.60
CA ARG A 26 -2.68 9.87 15.82
C ARG A 26 -1.94 8.53 15.88
N GLY A 27 -2.13 7.64 14.90
CA GLY A 27 -1.60 6.28 14.91
C GLY A 27 -2.33 5.31 15.83
N ASP A 28 -3.50 5.70 16.37
CA ASP A 28 -4.35 4.82 17.17
C ASP A 28 -5.24 3.97 16.26
N TRP A 29 -4.62 2.93 15.70
CA TRP A 29 -5.27 2.06 14.72
C TRP A 29 -6.42 1.26 15.31
N ARG A 30 -6.40 0.95 16.63
CA ARG A 30 -7.52 0.23 17.24
C ARG A 30 -8.74 1.13 17.34
N ALA A 31 -8.58 2.34 17.87
CA ALA A 31 -9.69 3.30 17.95
C ALA A 31 -10.21 3.70 16.55
N CYS A 32 -9.33 3.74 15.54
CA CYS A 32 -9.72 3.90 14.14
C CYS A 32 -10.69 2.80 13.67
N VAL A 33 -10.31 1.52 13.83
CA VAL A 33 -11.18 0.40 13.44
C VAL A 33 -12.50 0.42 14.21
N ASP A 34 -12.46 0.62 15.53
CA ASP A 34 -13.66 0.64 16.37
C ASP A 34 -14.60 1.79 15.97
N GLY A 35 -14.04 2.97 15.62
CA GLY A 35 -14.79 4.12 15.13
C GLY A 35 -15.48 3.86 13.79
N TYR A 36 -14.78 3.23 12.84
CA TYR A 36 -15.40 2.84 11.57
C TYR A 36 -16.45 1.72 11.75
N GLN A 37 -16.23 0.74 12.64
CA GLN A 37 -17.26 -0.26 12.95
C GLN A 37 -18.51 0.37 13.58
N ARG A 38 -18.34 1.40 14.43
CA ARG A 38 -19.45 2.18 14.97
C ARG A 38 -20.18 2.94 13.87
N ALA A 39 -19.44 3.64 13.01
CA ALA A 39 -20.01 4.35 11.87
C ALA A 39 -20.83 3.41 10.96
N PHE A 40 -20.39 2.15 10.81
CA PHE A 40 -21.10 1.17 10.00
C PHE A 40 -22.45 0.81 10.64
N LYS A 41 -22.48 0.54 11.95
CA LYS A 41 -23.72 0.27 12.68
C LYS A 41 -24.71 1.44 12.65
N GLU A 42 -24.19 2.67 12.58
CA GLU A 42 -24.99 3.90 12.52
C GLU A 42 -25.47 4.25 11.11
N SER A 43 -25.05 3.52 10.07
CA SER A 43 -25.31 3.86 8.66
C SER A 43 -26.63 3.31 8.09
N GLY A 44 -27.56 2.87 8.93
CA GLY A 44 -28.95 2.56 8.52
C GLY A 44 -29.23 1.15 7.95
N GLY A 45 -28.26 0.23 8.00
CA GLY A 45 -28.42 -1.16 7.55
C GLY A 45 -28.53 -1.36 6.03
N PRO A 46 -28.83 -2.59 5.56
CA PRO A 46 -28.85 -2.94 4.13
C PRO A 46 -29.78 -2.09 3.26
N ALA A 47 -30.93 -1.68 3.82
CA ALA A 47 -31.92 -0.85 3.12
C ALA A 47 -31.49 0.61 2.94
N SER A 48 -30.37 1.01 3.55
CA SER A 48 -29.88 2.38 3.48
C SER A 48 -29.40 2.75 2.08
N THR A 49 -29.77 3.96 1.67
CA THR A 49 -29.36 4.54 0.39
C THR A 49 -28.03 5.30 0.46
N PHE A 50 -27.30 5.25 1.59
CA PHE A 50 -26.03 5.96 1.67
C PHE A 50 -24.95 5.28 0.84
N THR A 51 -24.35 6.11 0.00
CA THR A 51 -23.21 5.75 -0.83
C THR A 51 -21.93 5.49 -0.01
N ASN A 52 -21.88 5.93 1.26
CA ASN A 52 -20.69 5.81 2.11
C ASN A 52 -20.57 4.49 2.89
N ARG A 53 -21.55 3.58 2.84
CA ARG A 53 -21.48 2.32 3.62
C ARG A 53 -20.24 1.50 3.27
N TYR A 54 -19.96 1.36 1.98
CA TYR A 54 -18.73 0.71 1.50
C TYR A 54 -17.47 1.42 2.01
N PHE A 55 -17.40 2.75 1.92
CA PHE A 55 -16.29 3.55 2.43
C PHE A 55 -15.99 3.25 3.90
N VAL A 56 -17.03 3.14 4.73
CA VAL A 56 -16.89 2.83 6.15
C VAL A 56 -16.35 1.41 6.37
N VAL A 57 -16.84 0.43 5.62
CA VAL A 57 -16.34 -0.96 5.68
C VAL A 57 -14.88 -1.02 5.24
N SER A 58 -14.53 -0.35 4.15
CA SER A 58 -13.16 -0.21 3.68
C SER A 58 -12.26 0.41 4.76
N GLY A 59 -12.76 1.42 5.48
CA GLY A 59 -12.06 2.11 6.57
C GLY A 59 -11.65 1.19 7.73
N PHE A 60 -12.54 0.33 8.22
CA PHE A 60 -12.17 -0.58 9.33
C PHE A 60 -11.40 -1.82 8.86
N THR A 61 -11.63 -2.26 7.62
CA THR A 61 -10.99 -3.47 7.09
C THR A 61 -9.57 -3.22 6.59
N ALA A 62 -9.24 -2.02 6.11
CA ALA A 62 -7.90 -1.71 5.61
C ALA A 62 -6.80 -1.86 6.69
N PRO A 63 -6.93 -1.29 7.90
CA PRO A 63 -5.93 -1.48 8.98
C PRO A 63 -5.78 -2.93 9.43
N LEU A 64 -6.83 -3.75 9.27
CA LEU A 64 -6.76 -5.18 9.57
C LEU A 64 -5.95 -5.93 8.50
N ARG A 65 -6.15 -5.59 7.22
CA ARG A 65 -5.46 -6.24 6.08
C ARG A 65 -3.98 -5.84 5.98
N ASP A 66 -3.65 -4.59 6.24
CA ASP A 66 -2.25 -4.12 6.16
C ASP A 66 -1.44 -4.44 7.44
N GLY A 67 -2.12 -4.91 8.49
CA GLY A 67 -1.52 -5.27 9.77
C GLY A 67 -1.24 -4.09 10.69
N SER A 68 -1.72 -2.88 10.37
CA SER A 68 -1.63 -1.72 11.25
C SER A 68 -2.41 -1.93 12.55
N CYS A 69 -3.46 -2.77 12.50
CA CYS A 69 -4.17 -3.21 13.70
C CYS A 69 -4.31 -4.74 13.74
N ALA A 70 -3.99 -5.33 14.90
CA ALA A 70 -4.25 -6.74 15.14
C ALA A 70 -5.78 -6.99 15.19
N PRO A 71 -6.29 -8.05 14.55
CA PRO A 71 -7.72 -8.38 14.56
C PRO A 71 -8.14 -8.97 15.90
N LEU A 72 -9.31 -8.55 16.40
CA LEU A 72 -9.97 -9.12 17.58
C LEU A 72 -11.02 -10.17 17.18
N LYS A 73 -11.44 -11.00 18.15
CA LYS A 73 -12.56 -11.94 17.97
C LYS A 73 -13.85 -11.23 17.50
N SER A 74 -14.07 -9.99 17.97
CA SER A 74 -15.19 -9.15 17.55
C SER A 74 -15.12 -8.77 16.07
N ASP A 75 -13.92 -8.54 15.53
CA ASP A 75 -13.72 -8.18 14.14
C ASP A 75 -14.07 -9.36 13.23
N PHE A 76 -13.59 -10.57 13.59
CA PHE A 76 -13.98 -11.79 12.89
C PHE A 76 -15.49 -12.03 12.94
N LYS A 77 -16.12 -11.79 14.09
CA LYS A 77 -17.57 -11.92 14.23
C LYS A 77 -18.31 -10.96 13.29
N LEU A 78 -17.92 -9.68 13.28
CA LEU A 78 -18.52 -8.69 12.38
C LEU A 78 -18.33 -9.06 10.90
N LEU A 79 -17.12 -9.44 10.50
CA LEU A 79 -16.85 -9.89 9.12
C LEU A 79 -17.74 -11.07 8.74
N THR A 80 -17.93 -12.03 9.65
CA THR A 80 -18.83 -13.18 9.42
C THR A 80 -20.27 -12.72 9.22
N THR A 81 -20.77 -11.87 10.11
CA THR A 81 -22.12 -11.32 10.01
C THR A 81 -22.34 -10.61 8.67
N LEU A 82 -21.37 -9.81 8.20
CA LEU A 82 -21.47 -9.14 6.91
C LEU A 82 -21.50 -10.11 5.73
N ILE A 83 -20.68 -11.16 5.76
CA ILE A 83 -20.61 -12.14 4.65
C ILE A 83 -21.94 -12.90 4.52
N ASP A 84 -22.50 -13.27 5.66
CA ASP A 84 -23.67 -14.16 5.75
C ASP A 84 -25.00 -13.39 5.65
N ASP A 85 -25.01 -12.06 5.76
CA ASP A 85 -26.18 -11.20 5.54
C ASP A 85 -26.51 -11.12 4.03
N GLU A 86 -27.56 -11.80 3.60
CA GLU A 86 -27.96 -11.84 2.19
C GLU A 86 -28.61 -10.56 1.69
N ASP A 87 -29.17 -9.76 2.60
CA ASP A 87 -29.80 -8.48 2.28
C ASP A 87 -28.74 -7.38 2.10
N GLU A 88 -27.54 -7.57 2.67
CA GLU A 88 -26.44 -6.61 2.58
C GLU A 88 -25.89 -6.46 1.15
N GLN A 89 -25.37 -5.27 0.87
CA GLN A 89 -24.85 -4.86 -0.43
C GLN A 89 -23.66 -5.74 -0.85
N PRO A 90 -23.63 -6.27 -2.09
CA PRO A 90 -22.63 -7.27 -2.50
C PRO A 90 -21.18 -6.79 -2.32
N GLU A 91 -20.86 -5.55 -2.66
CA GLU A 91 -19.52 -4.96 -2.49
C GLU A 91 -19.05 -4.94 -1.02
N ILE A 92 -19.98 -4.79 -0.07
CA ILE A 92 -19.68 -4.83 1.37
C ILE A 92 -19.40 -6.26 1.80
N ARG A 93 -20.26 -7.20 1.40
CA ARG A 93 -20.13 -8.63 1.69
C ARG A 93 -18.82 -9.19 1.11
N MET A 94 -18.50 -8.81 -0.12
CA MET A 94 -17.26 -9.18 -0.81
C MET A 94 -16.04 -8.59 -0.09
N GLN A 95 -16.05 -7.31 0.28
CA GLN A 95 -14.94 -6.70 1.02
C GLN A 95 -14.69 -7.42 2.36
N ALA A 96 -15.75 -7.82 3.05
CA ALA A 96 -15.66 -8.60 4.28
C ALA A 96 -15.11 -10.01 4.03
N ALA A 97 -15.57 -10.70 2.99
CA ALA A 97 -15.08 -12.03 2.59
C ALA A 97 -13.59 -12.00 2.23
N LEU A 98 -13.18 -11.06 1.37
CA LEU A 98 -11.78 -10.86 0.99
C LEU A 98 -10.91 -10.59 2.23
N THR A 99 -11.34 -9.66 3.10
CA THR A 99 -10.61 -9.33 4.33
C THR A 99 -10.47 -10.55 5.23
N LYS A 100 -11.54 -11.30 5.46
CA LYS A 100 -11.51 -12.49 6.29
C LYS A 100 -10.61 -13.58 5.69
N GLY A 101 -10.62 -13.75 4.37
CA GLY A 101 -9.70 -14.63 3.66
C GLY A 101 -8.23 -14.26 3.90
N MET A 102 -7.90 -12.97 3.82
CA MET A 102 -6.54 -12.48 4.11
C MET A 102 -6.14 -12.69 5.57
N LEU A 103 -7.03 -12.43 6.53
CA LEU A 103 -6.75 -12.69 7.95
C LEU A 103 -6.54 -14.18 8.23
N LYS A 104 -7.29 -15.06 7.55
CA LYS A 104 -7.09 -16.51 7.63
C LYS A 104 -5.74 -16.92 7.05
N TRP A 105 -5.39 -16.34 5.90
CA TRP A 105 -4.09 -16.53 5.29
C TRP A 105 -2.96 -16.13 6.25
N ASP A 106 -3.07 -14.96 6.89
CA ASP A 106 -2.06 -14.50 7.83
C ASP A 106 -1.94 -15.45 9.02
N SER A 107 -3.06 -16.01 9.50
CA SER A 107 -3.07 -17.03 10.56
C SER A 107 -2.62 -18.44 10.14
N ASN A 108 -2.06 -18.58 8.93
CA ASN A 108 -1.65 -19.84 8.32
C ASN A 108 -2.80 -20.85 8.09
N ASP A 109 -4.06 -20.41 8.16
CA ASP A 109 -5.26 -21.18 7.83
C ASP A 109 -5.53 -21.07 6.32
N ARG A 110 -4.75 -21.81 5.52
CA ARG A 110 -4.81 -21.76 4.04
C ARG A 110 -6.16 -22.23 3.50
N ASP A 111 -6.73 -23.28 4.08
CA ASP A 111 -8.06 -23.76 3.69
C ASP A 111 -9.14 -22.74 4.03
N GLY A 112 -9.07 -22.12 5.21
CA GLY A 112 -9.94 -21.01 5.60
C GLY A 112 -9.83 -19.82 4.65
N ALA A 113 -8.61 -19.46 4.26
CA ALA A 113 -8.38 -18.41 3.28
C ALA A 113 -9.05 -18.74 1.93
N ALA A 114 -8.78 -19.93 1.38
CA ALA A 114 -9.35 -20.39 0.12
C ALA A 114 -10.89 -20.40 0.15
N ARG A 115 -11.50 -20.87 1.26
CA ARG A 115 -12.96 -20.85 1.44
C ARG A 115 -13.53 -19.44 1.34
N TYR A 116 -12.91 -18.45 1.99
CA TYR A 116 -13.43 -17.07 1.97
C TYR A 116 -13.12 -16.33 0.66
N TYR A 117 -12.01 -16.61 -0.02
CA TYR A 117 -11.78 -16.09 -1.36
C TYR A 117 -12.78 -16.64 -2.36
N ARG A 118 -13.11 -17.94 -2.30
CA ARG A 118 -14.18 -18.54 -3.12
C ARG A 118 -15.53 -17.89 -2.82
N LYS A 119 -15.89 -17.76 -1.53
CA LYS A 119 -17.13 -17.10 -1.12
C LYS A 119 -17.22 -15.66 -1.64
N CYS A 120 -16.10 -14.92 -1.65
CA CYS A 120 -16.03 -13.58 -2.23
C CYS A 120 -16.34 -13.58 -3.73
N VAL A 121 -15.77 -14.51 -4.49
CA VAL A 121 -16.05 -14.70 -5.93
C VAL A 121 -17.52 -15.03 -6.15
N ASP A 122 -18.06 -15.98 -5.39
CA ASP A 122 -19.46 -16.43 -5.51
C ASP A 122 -20.46 -15.28 -5.24
N ILE A 123 -20.19 -14.42 -4.26
CA ILE A 123 -21.03 -13.23 -3.99
C ILE A 123 -20.98 -12.26 -5.19
N GLY A 124 -19.79 -12.04 -5.77
CA GLY A 124 -19.63 -11.17 -6.93
C GLY A 124 -20.34 -11.70 -8.18
N ASP A 125 -20.33 -13.02 -8.37
CA ASP A 125 -21.04 -13.69 -9.47
C ASP A 125 -22.56 -13.68 -9.30
N ALA A 126 -23.04 -13.73 -8.06
CA ALA A 126 -24.47 -13.65 -7.75
C ALA A 126 -25.04 -12.22 -7.74
N ALA A 127 -24.19 -11.18 -7.82
CA ALA A 127 -24.62 -9.79 -7.72
C ALA A 127 -25.47 -9.38 -8.93
N THR A 128 -26.71 -8.95 -8.68
CA THR A 128 -27.64 -8.52 -9.73
C THR A 128 -27.19 -7.24 -10.42
N GLU A 129 -27.62 -7.02 -11.66
CA GLU A 129 -27.32 -5.80 -12.42
C GLU A 129 -27.79 -4.54 -11.67
N THR A 130 -28.97 -4.58 -11.03
CA THR A 130 -29.46 -3.49 -10.18
C THR A 130 -28.53 -3.23 -9.00
N ALA A 131 -28.05 -4.27 -8.31
CA ALA A 131 -27.13 -4.10 -7.20
C ALA A 131 -25.77 -3.54 -7.64
N ARG A 132 -25.30 -3.97 -8.82
CA ARG A 132 -24.05 -3.52 -9.47
C ARG A 132 -24.13 -2.08 -10.00
N GLY A 133 -25.31 -1.63 -10.41
CA GLY A 133 -25.53 -0.27 -10.94
C GLY A 133 -25.54 0.85 -9.89
N ARG A 134 -25.50 0.52 -8.59
CA ARG A 134 -25.50 1.53 -7.52
C ARG A 134 -24.22 2.37 -7.52
N VAL A 135 -24.35 3.65 -7.20
CA VAL A 135 -23.21 4.54 -6.99
C VAL A 135 -22.73 4.41 -5.56
N VAL A 136 -21.43 4.24 -5.38
CA VAL A 136 -20.78 4.03 -4.09
C VAL A 136 -19.59 4.96 -3.96
N LEU A 137 -19.39 5.48 -2.75
CA LEU A 137 -18.19 6.22 -2.38
C LEU A 137 -17.09 5.20 -2.09
N ALA A 138 -16.13 5.06 -3.00
CA ALA A 138 -15.00 4.14 -2.84
C ALA A 138 -13.88 4.76 -1.98
N GLY A 139 -13.72 6.08 -2.04
CA GLY A 139 -12.61 6.76 -1.39
C GLY A 139 -12.58 8.26 -1.59
N VAL A 140 -11.40 8.83 -1.42
CA VAL A 140 -11.08 10.23 -1.71
C VAL A 140 -9.86 10.24 -2.62
N ILE A 141 -9.97 10.89 -3.77
CA ILE A 141 -8.90 11.03 -4.77
C ILE A 141 -8.51 12.50 -4.91
N ALA A 142 -7.33 12.77 -5.46
CA ALA A 142 -6.92 14.12 -5.80
C ALA A 142 -7.51 14.55 -7.15
N ASP A 143 -8.04 15.77 -7.25
CA ASP A 143 -8.40 16.37 -8.53
C ASP A 143 -7.17 16.86 -9.31
N ALA A 144 -7.39 17.45 -10.50
CA ALA A 144 -6.30 17.97 -11.33
C ALA A 144 -5.47 19.08 -10.66
N ARG A 145 -5.97 19.68 -9.57
CA ARG A 145 -5.30 20.70 -8.76
C ARG A 145 -4.73 20.13 -7.46
N GLY A 146 -4.76 18.81 -7.28
CA GLY A 146 -4.28 18.14 -6.08
C GLY A 146 -5.23 18.24 -4.88
N GLN A 147 -6.46 18.75 -5.06
CA GLN A 147 -7.42 18.90 -3.97
C GLN A 147 -8.17 17.58 -3.74
N PRO A 148 -8.46 17.22 -2.48
CA PRO A 148 -9.24 16.01 -2.19
C PRO A 148 -10.66 16.16 -2.73
N LYS A 149 -11.11 15.18 -3.52
CA LYS A 149 -12.49 15.04 -3.96
C LYS A 149 -13.00 13.61 -3.68
N PRO A 150 -14.29 13.44 -3.36
CA PRO A 150 -14.89 12.11 -3.24
C PRO A 150 -14.73 11.30 -4.53
N ASP A 151 -14.43 10.02 -4.38
CA ASP A 151 -14.32 9.06 -5.48
C ASP A 151 -15.58 8.20 -5.55
N PHE A 152 -16.45 8.51 -6.49
CA PHE A 152 -17.69 7.79 -6.71
C PHE A 152 -17.54 6.86 -7.91
N VAL A 153 -17.83 5.58 -7.68
CA VAL A 153 -17.76 4.53 -8.70
C VAL A 153 -19.06 3.72 -8.69
N SER A 154 -19.23 2.83 -9.66
CA SER A 154 -20.31 1.85 -9.61
C SER A 154 -19.95 0.71 -8.64
N ALA A 155 -20.94 0.14 -7.96
CA ALA A 155 -20.77 -1.04 -7.14
C ALA A 155 -20.21 -2.22 -7.96
N GLY A 156 -20.61 -2.34 -9.23
CA GLY A 156 -20.10 -3.32 -10.17
C GLY A 156 -18.58 -3.19 -10.39
N THR A 157 -18.07 -1.97 -10.57
CA THR A 157 -16.62 -1.71 -10.69
C THR A 157 -15.87 -2.21 -9.45
N LEU A 158 -16.39 -1.93 -8.24
CA LEU A 158 -15.76 -2.44 -7.01
C LEU A 158 -15.88 -3.96 -6.89
N CYS A 159 -17.03 -4.53 -7.22
CA CYS A 159 -17.22 -5.98 -7.18
C CYS A 159 -16.22 -6.68 -8.10
N ASP A 160 -16.02 -6.19 -9.32
CA ASP A 160 -15.10 -6.78 -10.29
C ASP A 160 -13.65 -6.69 -9.80
N GLN A 161 -13.27 -5.56 -9.23
CA GLN A 161 -11.96 -5.37 -8.63
C GLN A 161 -11.73 -6.34 -7.45
N ILE A 162 -12.65 -6.36 -6.48
CA ILE A 162 -12.56 -7.22 -5.29
C ILE A 162 -12.57 -8.71 -5.70
N LYS A 163 -13.35 -9.08 -6.71
CA LYS A 163 -13.37 -10.43 -7.28
C LYS A 163 -12.04 -10.79 -7.94
N GLY A 164 -11.42 -9.86 -8.67
CA GLY A 164 -10.10 -10.03 -9.25
C GLY A 164 -9.05 -10.32 -8.18
N ASP A 165 -9.03 -9.50 -7.12
CA ASP A 165 -8.13 -9.68 -5.97
C ASP A 165 -8.35 -11.04 -5.27
N ALA A 166 -9.62 -11.40 -5.02
CA ALA A 166 -9.96 -12.69 -4.42
C ALA A 166 -9.55 -13.88 -5.30
N THR A 167 -9.71 -13.78 -6.62
CA THR A 167 -9.32 -14.83 -7.59
C THR A 167 -7.81 -15.02 -7.60
N ILE A 168 -7.04 -13.93 -7.63
CA ILE A 168 -5.58 -13.97 -7.56
C ILE A 168 -5.14 -14.66 -6.26
N ASN A 169 -5.75 -14.30 -5.13
CA ASN A 169 -5.41 -14.89 -3.84
C ASN A 169 -5.83 -16.37 -3.74
N PHE A 170 -6.99 -16.73 -4.30
CA PHE A 170 -7.47 -18.11 -4.36
C PHE A 170 -6.53 -19.01 -5.18
N ASN A 171 -6.10 -18.56 -6.35
CA ASN A 171 -5.19 -19.33 -7.20
C ASN A 171 -3.87 -19.61 -6.48
N LYS A 172 -3.41 -18.69 -5.63
CA LYS A 172 -2.20 -18.88 -4.85
C LYS A 172 -2.38 -19.78 -3.64
N THR A 173 -3.57 -19.80 -3.02
CA THR A 173 -3.90 -20.80 -1.99
C THR A 173 -3.94 -22.22 -2.52
N THR A 174 -4.25 -22.40 -3.80
CA THR A 174 -4.54 -23.71 -4.39
C THR A 174 -3.46 -24.21 -5.34
N ALA A 175 -2.55 -23.34 -5.78
CA ALA A 175 -1.33 -23.75 -6.46
C ALA A 175 -0.52 -24.64 -5.52
N ARG A 176 -0.60 -25.97 -5.74
CA ARG A 176 0.30 -26.92 -5.11
C ARG A 176 1.72 -26.47 -5.43
N SER A 177 2.49 -26.11 -4.41
CA SER A 177 3.94 -26.17 -4.51
C SER A 177 4.29 -27.60 -4.89
N THR A 178 4.60 -27.86 -6.16
CA THR A 178 5.39 -29.05 -6.50
C THR A 178 6.69 -28.90 -5.72
N PRO A 179 6.99 -29.80 -4.77
CA PRO A 179 8.27 -29.77 -4.09
C PRO A 179 9.34 -29.85 -5.17
N ARG A 180 10.28 -28.91 -5.19
CA ARG A 180 11.51 -29.13 -5.96
C ARG A 180 12.21 -30.33 -5.33
N GLU A 181 12.52 -31.34 -6.14
CA GLU A 181 13.39 -32.44 -5.71
C GLU A 181 14.68 -31.83 -5.15
N GLY A 182 14.89 -31.98 -3.83
CA GLY A 182 16.05 -31.45 -3.12
C GLY A 182 15.74 -30.51 -1.94
N GLU A 183 14.51 -30.02 -1.79
CA GLU A 183 14.12 -29.28 -0.58
C GLU A 183 13.69 -30.26 0.51
N GLY A 184 14.60 -30.51 1.46
CA GLY A 184 14.33 -31.24 2.68
C GLY A 184 13.12 -30.67 3.43
N ALA A 185 12.47 -31.52 4.23
CA ALA A 185 11.28 -31.20 5.00
C ALA A 185 11.34 -29.79 5.61
N ILE A 186 10.41 -28.92 5.21
CA ILE A 186 10.21 -27.63 5.87
C ILE A 186 9.74 -27.94 7.29
N GLU A 187 10.66 -27.85 8.25
CA GLU A 187 10.34 -27.93 9.67
C GLU A 187 9.29 -26.87 10.03
N ARG A 188 8.36 -27.24 10.91
CA ARG A 188 7.31 -26.36 11.47
C ARG A 188 7.96 -25.29 12.34
N GLU A 189 8.55 -24.26 11.74
CA GLU A 189 9.13 -23.15 12.47
C GLU A 189 8.17 -21.95 12.48
N GLY A 190 7.57 -21.67 13.65
CA GLY A 190 6.70 -20.50 13.83
C GLY A 190 5.92 -20.44 15.16
N GLU A 191 5.87 -21.53 15.93
CA GLU A 191 5.27 -21.53 17.27
C GLU A 191 6.32 -21.15 18.31
N ARG A 192 6.03 -20.13 19.13
CA ARG A 192 6.72 -19.94 20.40
C ARG A 192 6.31 -21.07 21.34
N GLU A 193 7.15 -21.41 22.32
CA GLU A 193 6.88 -22.48 23.30
C GLU A 193 5.56 -22.27 24.08
N ASP A 194 5.02 -21.05 24.09
CA ASP A 194 3.75 -20.68 24.72
C ASP A 194 2.52 -20.80 23.79
N GLY A 195 2.69 -21.28 22.56
CA GLY A 195 1.62 -21.41 21.57
C GLY A 195 1.18 -20.09 20.92
N SER A 196 1.91 -18.99 21.15
CA SER A 196 1.66 -17.73 20.46
C SER A 196 2.36 -17.67 19.10
N VAL A 197 1.64 -17.16 18.09
CA VAL A 197 2.14 -17.01 16.72
C VAL A 197 2.95 -15.72 16.63
N ASP A 198 4.20 -15.81 16.16
CA ASP A 198 5.04 -14.64 15.93
C ASP A 198 4.63 -13.92 14.63
N TRP A 199 3.71 -12.97 14.77
CA TRP A 199 3.15 -12.21 13.66
C TRP A 199 4.19 -11.37 12.90
N GLU A 200 5.30 -10.97 13.52
CA GLU A 200 6.38 -10.24 12.83
C GLU A 200 7.24 -11.14 11.95
N ARG A 201 7.42 -12.41 12.34
CA ARG A 201 8.12 -13.43 11.53
C ARG A 201 7.24 -13.95 10.39
N THR A 202 5.94 -14.17 10.63
CA THR A 202 4.98 -14.56 9.57
C THR A 202 4.80 -13.46 8.51
N ARG A 203 4.87 -12.18 8.91
CA ARG A 203 4.86 -11.01 8.01
C ARG A 203 5.99 -11.00 6.98
N ARG A 204 7.15 -11.62 7.27
CA ARG A 204 8.28 -11.69 6.33
C ARG A 204 8.04 -12.68 5.19
N ASN A 205 7.13 -13.65 5.37
CA ASN A 205 6.90 -14.75 4.42
C ASN A 205 5.59 -14.63 3.62
N ALA A 206 4.75 -13.61 3.88
CA ALA A 206 3.46 -13.42 3.22
C ALA A 206 3.48 -12.23 2.25
N THR A 207 4.02 -12.44 1.05
CA THR A 207 3.87 -11.52 -0.08
C THR A 207 2.39 -11.49 -0.49
N ILE A 208 1.82 -10.33 -0.81
CA ILE A 208 0.51 -10.03 -1.44
C ILE A 208 -0.45 -9.21 -0.57
N ARG A 209 -0.46 -7.91 -0.83
CA ARG A 209 -1.47 -6.93 -0.43
C ARG A 209 -1.95 -6.15 -1.66
N LEU A 210 -3.24 -5.84 -1.60
CA LEU A 210 -4.10 -5.23 -2.62
C LEU A 210 -3.48 -3.99 -3.27
N GLU A 211 -3.69 -3.81 -4.58
CA GLU A 211 -3.20 -2.64 -5.32
C GLU A 211 -4.12 -1.41 -5.18
N SER A 212 -5.35 -1.52 -4.68
CA SER A 212 -6.31 -0.41 -4.93
C SER A 212 -7.59 -0.35 -4.08
N SER A 213 -7.60 -0.55 -2.76
CA SER A 213 -8.80 -0.19 -1.99
C SER A 213 -8.52 0.09 -0.52
N GLY A 214 -8.38 1.38 -0.21
CA GLY A 214 -8.24 1.88 1.14
C GLY A 214 -8.26 3.41 1.15
N VAL A 215 -9.20 3.96 1.89
CA VAL A 215 -9.36 5.39 2.18
C VAL A 215 -8.06 5.96 2.72
N VAL A 216 -7.45 6.88 1.97
CA VAL A 216 -6.35 7.73 2.45
C VAL A 216 -6.95 9.07 2.79
N VAL A 217 -7.34 9.28 4.05
CA VAL A 217 -7.53 10.66 4.50
C VAL A 217 -6.15 11.30 4.63
N SER A 218 -5.95 12.33 3.82
CA SER A 218 -4.83 13.26 3.78
C SER A 218 -3.85 13.17 4.96
N GLY A 219 -2.71 12.57 4.67
CA GLY A 219 -1.52 12.43 5.51
C GLY A 219 -0.71 11.36 4.81
N ARG A 220 0.48 11.70 4.31
CA ARG A 220 1.30 10.81 3.46
C ARG A 220 1.18 9.36 3.93
N LYS A 221 0.73 8.46 3.04
CA LYS A 221 1.01 7.03 3.22
C LYS A 221 2.51 6.93 3.54
N PRO A 222 2.97 6.31 4.65
CA PRO A 222 4.23 5.61 4.54
C PRO A 222 3.99 4.63 3.40
N ALA A 223 4.79 4.70 2.34
CA ALA A 223 4.71 3.75 1.26
C ALA A 223 4.77 2.36 1.90
N SER A 224 3.63 1.67 2.00
CA SER A 224 3.67 0.25 2.24
C SER A 224 4.42 -0.32 1.05
N ARG A 225 5.36 -1.23 1.31
CA ARG A 225 6.25 -1.92 0.36
C ARG A 225 5.59 -2.39 -0.96
N GLU A 226 4.26 -2.35 -1.05
CA GLU A 226 3.48 -2.88 -2.16
C GLU A 226 2.93 -1.85 -3.16
N ALA A 227 2.82 -0.57 -2.80
CA ALA A 227 2.54 0.48 -3.79
C ALA A 227 3.72 0.73 -4.74
N ASN A 228 4.88 0.12 -4.44
CA ASN A 228 6.10 0.17 -5.26
C ASN A 228 6.26 -1.02 -6.22
N ARG A 229 5.19 -1.76 -6.56
CA ARG A 229 5.28 -2.84 -7.58
C ARG A 229 5.68 -2.35 -8.98
N ASN A 230 5.48 -1.05 -9.27
CA ASN A 230 5.91 -0.44 -10.53
C ASN A 230 7.40 -0.04 -10.56
N PHE A 231 8.19 -0.40 -9.54
CA PHE A 231 9.61 -0.05 -9.40
C PHE A 231 10.47 -1.32 -9.30
N ARG A 232 10.37 -2.23 -10.27
CA ARG A 232 11.26 -3.41 -10.32
C ARG A 232 12.63 -2.98 -10.85
N ILE A 233 13.58 -2.78 -9.94
CA ILE A 233 15.00 -2.98 -10.26
C ILE A 233 15.31 -4.48 -10.10
N GLU A 234 16.00 -5.09 -11.07
CA GLU A 234 16.33 -6.51 -10.97
C GLU A 234 17.28 -6.79 -9.80
N SER A 235 17.05 -7.91 -9.10
CA SER A 235 17.87 -8.32 -7.93
C SER A 235 19.36 -8.38 -8.25
N LYS A 236 19.73 -8.83 -9.45
CA LYS A 236 21.12 -8.89 -9.91
C LYS A 236 21.79 -7.52 -10.02
N ILE A 237 21.04 -6.47 -10.41
CA ILE A 237 21.58 -5.11 -10.45
C ILE A 237 21.88 -4.61 -9.04
N LEU A 238 21.00 -4.93 -8.08
CA LEU A 238 21.23 -4.59 -6.69
C LEU A 238 22.45 -5.34 -6.12
N GLU A 239 22.60 -6.62 -6.44
CA GLU A 239 23.76 -7.43 -6.05
C GLU A 239 25.08 -6.84 -6.57
N GLU A 240 25.15 -6.47 -7.86
CA GLU A 240 26.33 -5.80 -8.43
C GLU A 240 26.63 -4.45 -7.78
N ALA A 241 25.58 -3.74 -7.33
CA ALA A 241 25.71 -2.49 -6.60
C ALA A 241 26.08 -2.66 -5.12
N GLY A 242 26.14 -3.90 -4.63
CA GLY A 242 26.32 -4.19 -3.20
C GLY A 242 25.14 -3.74 -2.34
N LEU A 243 23.93 -3.73 -2.88
CA LEU A 243 22.71 -3.27 -2.20
C LEU A 243 21.73 -4.41 -1.95
N SER A 244 21.09 -4.37 -0.78
CA SER A 244 19.89 -5.17 -0.53
C SER A 244 18.63 -4.47 -1.09
N HIS A 245 17.57 -5.24 -1.32
CA HIS A 245 16.26 -4.66 -1.67
C HIS A 245 15.75 -3.71 -0.57
N ASP A 246 16.01 -4.03 0.69
CA ASP A 246 15.63 -3.20 1.84
C ASP A 246 16.34 -1.85 1.84
N GLU A 247 17.63 -1.85 1.50
CA GLU A 247 18.40 -0.62 1.38
C GLU A 247 17.97 0.22 0.16
N PHE A 248 17.65 -0.44 -0.96
CA PHE A 248 17.10 0.21 -2.13
C PHE A 248 15.75 0.88 -1.83
N ASP A 249 14.83 0.15 -1.22
CA ASP A 249 13.50 0.66 -0.83
C ASP A 249 13.62 1.84 0.14
N ALA A 250 14.54 1.76 1.10
CA ALA A 250 14.78 2.84 2.06
C ALA A 250 15.38 4.10 1.41
N ARG A 251 16.11 3.98 0.30
CA ARG A 251 16.57 5.12 -0.53
C ARG A 251 15.46 5.67 -1.43
N MET A 252 14.47 4.85 -1.77
CA MET A 252 13.30 5.22 -2.58
C MET A 252 12.23 5.96 -1.78
N ASP A 253 12.12 5.72 -0.48
CA ASP A 253 11.18 6.41 0.40
C ASP A 253 11.33 7.93 0.25
N VAL A 254 10.20 8.63 0.17
CA VAL A 254 10.17 10.04 -0.22
C VAL A 254 11.06 10.82 0.74
N VAL A 255 12.09 11.44 0.17
CA VAL A 255 13.20 12.22 0.78
C VAL A 255 12.78 13.19 1.92
N SER A 256 11.50 13.40 2.16
CA SER A 256 10.92 14.32 3.13
C SER A 256 10.39 13.72 4.43
N ASN A 257 10.46 12.40 4.66
CA ASN A 257 9.76 11.77 5.79
C ASN A 257 10.64 11.30 6.95
N ALA A 258 11.94 11.10 6.75
CA ALA A 258 12.86 10.63 7.78
C ALA A 258 14.10 11.53 7.87
N CYS A 259 14.61 11.72 9.09
CA CYS A 259 15.84 12.48 9.29
C CYS A 259 17.04 11.65 8.86
N PHE A 260 17.86 12.18 7.95
CA PHE A 260 19.02 11.46 7.41
C PHE A 260 20.18 11.28 8.41
N SER A 261 20.12 11.98 9.55
CA SER A 261 21.06 11.83 10.67
C SER A 261 20.57 10.83 11.71
N CYS A 262 19.37 11.04 12.27
CA CYS A 262 18.87 10.29 13.43
C CYS A 262 17.73 9.31 13.14
N GLY A 263 17.21 9.24 11.91
CA GLY A 263 16.14 8.30 11.54
C GLY A 263 14.74 8.69 11.99
N ALA A 264 14.59 9.69 12.86
CA ALA A 264 13.29 10.17 13.34
C ALA A 264 12.38 10.54 12.17
N ARG A 265 11.11 10.12 12.24
CA ARG A 265 10.11 10.37 11.18
C ARG A 265 9.22 11.57 11.51
N ALA A 266 8.88 12.36 10.51
CA ALA A 266 8.03 13.54 10.70
C ALA A 266 6.61 13.10 11.12
N ALA A 267 6.10 13.66 12.23
CA ALA A 267 4.73 13.41 12.68
C ALA A 267 3.76 14.34 11.92
N GLY A 268 3.07 13.82 10.91
CA GLY A 268 2.02 14.55 10.19
C GLY A 268 2.53 15.48 9.07
N VAL A 269 2.16 16.77 9.11
CA VAL A 269 2.35 17.75 8.01
C VAL A 269 3.70 18.48 8.09
N GLU A 270 4.43 18.34 9.20
CA GLU A 270 5.73 18.99 9.37
C GLU A 270 6.73 18.53 8.32
N ARG A 271 7.34 19.49 7.62
CA ARG A 271 8.36 19.21 6.61
C ARG A 271 9.74 19.42 7.21
N TYR A 272 10.53 18.36 7.22
CA TYR A 272 11.95 18.44 7.52
C TYR A 272 12.70 19.34 6.53
N SER A 273 13.73 20.02 7.01
CA SER A 273 14.56 20.90 6.19
C SER A 273 15.45 20.06 5.27
N GLN A 274 15.36 20.29 3.96
CA GLN A 274 16.21 19.62 2.98
C GLN A 274 17.64 20.20 2.99
N CYS A 275 18.61 19.38 2.59
CA CYS A 275 19.94 19.89 2.29
C CYS A 275 19.88 20.91 1.13
N GLY A 276 20.39 22.12 1.34
CA GLY A 276 20.39 23.17 0.32
C GLY A 276 21.34 22.94 -0.87
N GLY A 277 22.20 21.92 -0.80
CA GLY A 277 23.09 21.56 -1.92
C GLY A 277 22.49 20.49 -2.82
N CYS A 278 22.18 19.32 -2.25
CA CYS A 278 21.72 18.17 -3.03
C CYS A 278 20.19 18.05 -3.10
N HIS A 279 19.44 18.60 -2.14
CA HIS A 279 18.00 18.38 -1.97
C HIS A 279 17.55 16.90 -1.89
N LEU A 280 18.49 15.95 -1.77
CA LEU A 280 18.23 14.51 -1.74
C LEU A 280 18.01 13.93 -0.34
N VAL A 281 18.21 14.73 0.70
CA VAL A 281 18.10 14.31 2.10
C VAL A 281 17.44 15.41 2.93
N ALA A 282 16.75 15.03 4.01
CA ALA A 282 16.08 15.94 4.92
C ALA A 282 16.48 15.71 6.38
N TYR A 283 16.35 16.76 7.19
CA TYR A 283 16.74 16.77 8.60
C TYR A 283 15.64 17.38 9.46
N CYS A 284 15.40 16.79 10.64
CA CYS A 284 14.47 17.34 11.63
C CYS A 284 14.94 18.68 12.22
N GLY A 285 16.21 19.04 12.03
CA GLY A 285 16.74 20.35 12.42
C GLY A 285 18.21 20.54 12.06
N LYS A 286 18.70 21.77 12.29
CA LYS A 286 20.09 22.18 12.00
C LYS A 286 21.14 21.36 12.75
N ALA A 287 20.81 20.85 13.93
CA ALA A 287 21.73 20.01 14.71
C ALA A 287 22.06 18.70 13.97
N CYS A 288 21.01 17.95 13.59
CA CYS A 288 21.14 16.73 12.78
C CYS A 288 21.83 16.99 11.43
N GLN A 289 21.52 18.11 10.77
CA GLN A 289 22.21 18.47 9.52
C GLN A 289 23.72 18.67 9.73
N LYS A 290 24.13 19.44 10.75
CA LYS A 290 25.54 19.71 11.04
C LYS A 290 26.30 18.45 11.45
N GLU A 291 25.64 17.58 12.21
CA GLU A 291 26.20 16.31 12.63
C GLU A 291 26.46 15.40 11.42
N ASP A 292 25.44 15.17 10.58
CA ASP A 292 25.58 14.33 9.39
C ASP A 292 26.56 14.92 8.38
N TRP A 293 26.60 16.25 8.26
CA TRP A 293 27.58 16.98 7.43
C TRP A 293 29.01 16.63 7.80
N LYS A 294 29.34 16.67 9.11
CA LYS A 294 30.69 16.34 9.60
C LYS A 294 31.00 14.85 9.45
N LYS A 295 30.02 13.98 9.71
CA LYS A 295 30.22 12.53 9.70
C LYS A 295 30.44 11.98 8.30
N ARG A 296 29.65 12.40 7.31
CA ARG A 296 29.62 11.77 5.97
C ARG A 296 29.06 12.62 4.84
N HIS A 297 27.99 13.39 5.08
CA HIS A 297 27.26 14.04 4.00
C HIS A 297 28.09 15.05 3.20
N LYS A 298 29.09 15.68 3.82
CA LYS A 298 29.99 16.62 3.12
C LYS A 298 30.70 15.97 1.93
N ALA A 299 31.11 14.70 2.04
CA ALA A 299 31.78 13.98 0.95
C ALA A 299 30.79 13.51 -0.13
N GLU A 300 29.54 13.26 0.27
CA GLU A 300 28.48 12.73 -0.58
C GLU A 300 27.67 13.83 -1.31
N CYS A 301 27.65 15.05 -0.77
CA CYS A 301 26.77 16.12 -1.21
C CYS A 301 27.24 16.70 -2.55
N ARG A 302 26.41 16.51 -3.58
CA ARG A 302 26.52 17.17 -4.88
C ARG A 302 25.13 17.53 -5.42
N PRO A 303 25.00 18.43 -6.41
CA PRO A 303 23.70 18.84 -6.95
C PRO A 303 22.81 17.67 -7.36
N ALA A 304 21.49 17.78 -7.18
CA ALA A 304 20.53 16.69 -7.46
C ALA A 304 20.66 16.13 -8.89
N LYS A 305 20.95 17.01 -9.85
CA LYS A 305 21.07 16.72 -11.28
C LYS A 305 22.51 16.41 -11.74
N SER A 306 23.42 16.18 -10.80
CA SER A 306 24.77 15.67 -11.09
C SER A 306 24.78 14.15 -10.94
N PHE A 307 24.90 13.46 -12.08
CA PHE A 307 24.95 12.01 -12.17
C PHE A 307 26.38 11.54 -12.44
N ARG A 308 26.79 10.45 -11.79
CA ARG A 308 28.08 9.76 -11.97
C ARG A 308 27.83 8.28 -12.10
N GLU A 309 28.79 7.56 -12.67
CA GLU A 309 28.79 6.09 -12.65
C GLU A 309 28.53 5.54 -11.24
N GLY A 310 27.68 4.53 -11.13
CA GLY A 310 27.25 3.93 -9.87
C GLY A 310 26.07 4.62 -9.19
N ASP A 311 25.58 5.74 -9.72
CA ASP A 311 24.41 6.41 -9.15
C ASP A 311 23.13 5.64 -9.37
N LEU A 312 22.38 5.43 -8.29
CA LEU A 312 20.99 5.02 -8.43
C LEU A 312 20.11 6.15 -8.89
N VAL A 313 19.33 5.86 -9.92
CA VAL A 313 18.41 6.80 -10.54
C VAL A 313 17.04 6.17 -10.72
N VAL A 314 16.04 7.04 -10.67
CA VAL A 314 14.68 6.75 -11.07
C VAL A 314 14.40 7.55 -12.33
N VAL A 315 13.92 6.86 -13.36
CA VAL A 315 13.46 7.48 -14.60
C VAL A 315 12.00 7.87 -14.42
N ALA A 316 11.65 9.12 -14.70
CA ALA A 316 10.25 9.54 -14.71
C ALA A 316 9.40 8.59 -15.59
N PRO A 317 8.14 8.31 -15.21
CA PRO A 317 7.35 7.25 -15.81
C PRO A 317 7.38 7.27 -17.34
N ILE A 318 7.67 6.11 -17.94
CA ILE A 318 7.69 5.93 -19.39
C ILE A 318 6.35 5.30 -19.77
N ARG A 319 5.65 5.93 -20.71
CA ARG A 319 4.49 5.32 -21.36
C ARG A 319 5.03 4.26 -22.33
N THR A 320 4.80 2.99 -22.03
CA THR A 320 5.13 1.91 -22.96
C THR A 320 3.89 1.57 -23.76
N THR A 321 3.94 1.79 -25.08
CA THR A 321 2.89 1.32 -25.98
C THR A 321 3.03 -0.19 -26.14
N HIS A 322 2.08 -0.95 -25.60
CA HIS A 322 1.95 -2.36 -25.92
C HIS A 322 1.38 -2.55 -27.34
N PRO A 323 1.67 -3.69 -28.02
CA PRO A 323 1.02 -4.01 -29.29
C PRO A 323 -0.51 -4.02 -29.15
N ALA A 324 -1.18 -3.65 -30.24
CA ALA A 324 -2.56 -3.19 -30.29
C ALA A 324 -3.55 -4.03 -29.45
N GLY A 325 -4.13 -3.41 -28.42
CA GLY A 325 -5.24 -3.95 -27.64
C GLY A 325 -5.03 -4.05 -26.12
N ALA A 326 -3.85 -3.73 -25.60
CA ALA A 326 -3.59 -3.70 -24.15
C ALA A 326 -3.50 -2.26 -23.62
N ASP A 327 -3.98 -2.06 -22.38
CA ASP A 327 -3.99 -0.78 -21.68
C ASP A 327 -2.58 -0.15 -21.57
N GLU A 328 -2.55 1.18 -21.52
CA GLU A 328 -1.34 1.99 -21.45
C GLU A 328 -0.64 1.81 -20.09
N GLU A 329 0.45 1.03 -20.02
CA GLU A 329 1.19 0.80 -18.77
C GLU A 329 2.22 1.92 -18.52
N VAL A 330 2.17 2.50 -17.33
CA VAL A 330 3.09 3.54 -16.88
C VAL A 330 4.15 2.91 -15.97
N THR A 331 5.29 2.55 -16.56
CA THR A 331 6.39 1.90 -15.81
C THR A 331 7.37 2.95 -15.30
N VAL A 332 7.71 2.91 -14.00
CA VAL A 332 8.81 3.68 -13.45
C VAL A 332 10.07 2.81 -13.49
N VAL A 333 11.04 3.21 -14.30
CA VAL A 333 12.27 2.43 -14.45
C VAL A 333 13.28 2.90 -13.42
N CYS A 334 13.82 1.95 -12.65
CA CYS A 334 14.94 2.18 -11.75
C CYS A 334 16.20 1.57 -12.35
N GLY A 335 17.36 2.18 -12.09
CA GLY A 335 18.61 1.65 -12.61
C GLY A 335 19.84 2.35 -12.04
N ILE A 336 20.99 1.93 -12.55
CA ILE A 336 22.31 2.43 -12.16
C ILE A 336 22.95 3.13 -13.33
N VAL A 337 23.45 4.34 -13.13
CA VAL A 337 24.20 5.07 -14.13
C VAL A 337 25.48 4.28 -14.47
N ALA A 338 25.63 3.90 -15.73
CA ALA A 338 26.70 3.04 -16.23
C ALA A 338 27.91 3.82 -16.78
N GLY A 339 27.88 5.16 -16.72
CA GLY A 339 28.96 6.02 -17.18
C GLY A 339 28.63 7.50 -16.99
N ASP A 340 29.56 8.38 -17.33
CA ASP A 340 29.35 9.83 -17.20
C ASP A 340 28.27 10.35 -18.16
N VAL A 341 27.65 11.49 -17.78
CA VAL A 341 26.66 12.17 -18.62
C VAL A 341 27.37 12.84 -19.79
N VAL A 342 27.09 12.37 -21.01
CA VAL A 342 27.64 12.93 -22.25
C VAL A 342 26.51 13.53 -23.07
N GLY A 343 26.66 14.79 -23.51
CA GLY A 343 25.67 15.45 -24.36
C GLY A 343 24.28 15.59 -23.73
N GLY A 344 24.17 15.65 -22.41
CA GLY A 344 22.89 15.74 -21.69
C GLY A 344 22.16 14.41 -21.49
N LYS A 345 22.76 13.30 -21.92
CA LYS A 345 22.23 11.95 -21.75
C LYS A 345 23.07 11.14 -20.78
N ALA A 346 22.42 10.25 -20.02
CA ALA A 346 23.09 9.28 -19.17
C ALA A 346 22.74 7.86 -19.64
N SER A 347 23.75 7.01 -19.74
CA SER A 347 23.56 5.57 -19.91
C SER A 347 23.20 4.96 -18.56
N VAL A 348 22.06 4.27 -18.49
CA VAL A 348 21.55 3.66 -17.26
C VAL A 348 21.34 2.18 -17.52
N LYS A 349 21.97 1.34 -16.70
CA LYS A 349 21.71 -0.10 -16.62
C LYS A 349 20.38 -0.30 -15.91
N VAL A 350 19.40 -0.79 -16.66
CA VAL A 350 18.01 -0.94 -16.20
C VAL A 350 17.65 -2.39 -15.89
N ASN A 351 18.26 -3.34 -16.62
CA ASN A 351 18.23 -4.80 -16.38
C ASN A 351 19.65 -5.39 -16.55
N PHE A 352 19.87 -6.65 -16.17
CA PHE A 352 21.18 -7.31 -16.15
C PHE A 352 21.99 -7.15 -17.45
N ASP A 353 21.33 -7.24 -18.61
CA ASP A 353 21.97 -7.15 -19.93
C ASP A 353 21.57 -5.90 -20.73
N THR A 354 20.89 -4.93 -20.10
CA THR A 354 20.30 -3.80 -20.83
C THR A 354 20.76 -2.46 -20.26
N ILE A 355 21.59 -1.77 -21.04
CA ILE A 355 21.89 -0.35 -20.86
C ILE A 355 21.00 0.45 -21.82
N ARG A 356 20.34 1.49 -21.30
CA ARG A 356 19.54 2.43 -22.09
C ARG A 356 20.02 3.85 -21.87
N GLU A 357 19.94 4.67 -22.90
CA GLU A 357 20.19 6.10 -22.76
C GLU A 357 18.93 6.83 -22.32
N PHE A 358 19.10 7.74 -21.36
CA PHE A 358 18.04 8.62 -20.88
C PHE A 358 18.50 10.06 -20.89
N GLU A 359 17.60 10.97 -21.24
CA GLU A 359 17.78 12.40 -21.02
C GLU A 359 17.99 12.66 -19.52
N ALA A 360 19.10 13.29 -19.14
CA ALA A 360 19.45 13.54 -17.74
C ALA A 360 18.37 14.37 -17.01
N GLY A 361 17.63 15.20 -17.75
CA GLY A 361 16.46 15.93 -17.24
C GLY A 361 15.37 15.02 -16.67
N ARG A 362 15.19 13.82 -17.26
CA ARG A 362 14.18 12.82 -16.85
C ARG A 362 14.62 11.93 -15.70
N LEU A 363 15.90 11.99 -15.33
CA LEU A 363 16.45 11.22 -14.23
C LEU A 363 16.28 11.96 -12.90
N ARG A 364 15.96 11.20 -11.86
CA ARG A 364 16.01 11.62 -10.47
C ARG A 364 17.02 10.75 -9.74
N ARG A 365 18.10 11.36 -9.24
CA ARG A 365 19.09 10.66 -8.43
C ARG A 365 18.51 10.34 -7.06
N LEU A 366 18.80 9.14 -6.56
CA LEU A 366 18.49 8.73 -5.20
C LEU A 366 19.60 9.13 -4.22
N PRO A 367 19.30 9.27 -2.91
CA PRO A 367 20.34 9.47 -1.92
C PRO A 367 21.36 8.32 -1.93
N PRO A 368 22.63 8.60 -1.58
CA PRO A 368 23.73 7.65 -1.65
C PRO A 368 23.62 6.52 -0.61
N ARG A 369 22.73 6.65 0.37
CA ARG A 369 22.46 5.70 1.45
C ARG A 369 21.06 5.91 2.00
N ALA A 370 20.56 4.93 2.74
CA ALA A 370 19.30 5.07 3.48
C ALA A 370 19.47 5.99 4.71
N ALA A 371 18.36 6.58 5.16
CA ALA A 371 18.28 7.12 6.51
C ALA A 371 18.44 5.97 7.53
N PRO A 372 19.08 6.19 8.68
CA PRO A 372 19.16 5.16 9.71
C PRO A 372 17.75 4.81 10.23
N PRO A 373 17.57 3.62 10.84
CA PRO A 373 16.31 3.29 11.50
C PRO A 373 15.96 4.33 12.56
N PRO A 374 14.66 4.52 12.87
CA PRO A 374 14.24 5.43 13.92
C PRO A 374 14.86 5.03 15.27
N PRO A 375 15.15 6.02 16.14
CA PRO A 375 15.79 5.80 17.43
C PRO A 375 14.88 5.11 18.44
#